data_AF-A0A2U2S6Y6-F1
#
_entry.id   AF-A0A2U2S6Y6-F1
#
_cell.length_a   1.000
_cell.length_b   1.000
_cell.length_c   1.000
_cell.angle_alpha   90.00
_cell.angle_beta   90.00
_cell.angle_gamma   90.00
#
_symmetry.space_group_name_H-M   'P 1'
#
loop_
_entity.id
_entity.type
_entity.pdbx_description
1 polymer ?
#
loop_
_entity_poly.entity_id
_entity_poly.type
_entity_poly.pdbx_seq_one_letter_code
_entity_poly.pdbx_strand_id
1 'polypeptide(L)'
;MRIGYPCVSRLTGRTTNHETILRAATPDKLRALTRQNLADLREILRHNLAHGWLLFRIGSSVVPFASHPVNTLDWQAEFRHDLDEIGAFARQHDMRLSFHPGQYTVLNSPDPQIVRRAIEEITYSAAFLDALGMDTASKIVIHLGGTYGHKPAALARFVEIVQTLPHSLRRRLVIENDERSYTPADALWVSERTGLPVVFDNLHYAANPGPGALQDLLERVFATWKAEDGPPKVHFSSQALDGRIGNHADYADPDEFREWLARWTQLGNFDLMLEAKAKDEALLALTAEHPIPAY
;
A
#
# COMPACT_ATOMS: atom_id res chain seq x y z
N MET A 1 10.22 -5.60 13.68
CA MET A 1 9.92 -5.23 12.28
C MET A 1 8.91 -6.23 11.72
N ARG A 2 7.81 -5.77 11.14
CA ARG A 2 6.89 -6.64 10.38
C ARG A 2 7.32 -6.67 8.92
N ILE A 3 7.21 -7.82 8.27
CA ILE A 3 7.43 -7.98 6.83
C ILE A 3 6.19 -8.54 6.15
N GLY A 4 5.98 -8.16 4.89
CA GLY A 4 4.78 -8.50 4.15
C GLY A 4 4.95 -8.47 2.65
N TYR A 5 3.89 -8.89 1.96
CA TYR A 5 3.76 -8.88 0.51
C TYR A 5 2.33 -8.44 0.11
N PRO A 6 2.09 -8.10 -1.16
CA PRO A 6 0.79 -7.56 -1.57
C PRO A 6 -0.15 -8.57 -2.25
N CYS A 7 -1.44 -8.47 -1.88
CA CYS A 7 -2.65 -8.86 -2.61
C CYS A 7 -2.91 -10.37 -2.89
N VAL A 8 -1.87 -11.15 -3.16
CA VAL A 8 -1.96 -12.53 -3.66
C VAL A 8 -0.96 -13.39 -2.92
N SER A 9 -1.41 -14.52 -2.38
CA SER A 9 -0.53 -15.59 -1.93
C SER A 9 -0.39 -16.61 -3.05
N ARG A 10 0.79 -16.70 -3.65
CA ARG A 10 1.15 -17.69 -4.66
C ARG A 10 1.28 -19.08 -4.03
N LEU A 11 1.85 -19.18 -2.83
CA LEU A 11 2.02 -20.45 -2.10
C LEU A 11 0.68 -21.13 -1.80
N THR A 12 -0.37 -20.35 -1.57
CA THR A 12 -1.72 -20.90 -1.30
C THR A 12 -2.68 -20.82 -2.49
N GLY A 13 -2.29 -20.16 -3.59
CA GLY A 13 -3.14 -19.92 -4.75
C GLY A 13 -4.34 -18.99 -4.50
N ARG A 14 -4.29 -18.17 -3.44
CA ARG A 14 -5.41 -17.31 -3.02
C ARG A 14 -5.18 -15.84 -3.33
N THR A 15 -6.26 -15.10 -3.53
CA THR A 15 -6.19 -13.66 -3.83
C THR A 15 -7.36 -12.88 -3.27
N THR A 16 -7.11 -11.63 -2.89
CA THR A 16 -8.16 -10.67 -2.55
C THR A 16 -8.59 -9.81 -3.73
N ASN A 17 -8.28 -10.21 -4.97
CA ASN A 17 -8.53 -9.45 -6.19
C ASN A 17 -9.42 -10.20 -7.20
N HIS A 18 -10.26 -11.14 -6.76
CA HIS A 18 -11.26 -11.71 -7.65
C HIS A 18 -12.22 -10.58 -8.07
N GLU A 19 -12.31 -10.31 -9.36
CA GLU A 19 -13.09 -9.21 -9.91
C GLU A 19 -13.90 -9.63 -11.14
N THR A 20 -14.67 -8.68 -11.68
CA THR A 20 -15.45 -8.87 -12.91
C THR A 20 -15.39 -7.61 -13.75
N ILE A 21 -15.84 -7.73 -14.99
CA ILE A 21 -16.03 -6.57 -15.88
C ILE A 21 -17.35 -5.87 -15.58
N LEU A 22 -17.41 -4.56 -15.86
CA LEU A 22 -18.56 -3.71 -15.54
C LEU A 22 -19.90 -4.26 -16.06
N ARG A 23 -19.94 -4.76 -17.31
CA ARG A 23 -21.17 -5.32 -17.90
C ARG A 23 -21.71 -6.58 -17.21
N ALA A 24 -20.88 -7.24 -16.40
CA ALA A 24 -21.23 -8.45 -15.66
C ALA A 24 -21.32 -8.21 -14.14
N ALA A 25 -21.23 -6.95 -13.69
CA ALA A 25 -21.27 -6.55 -12.28
C ALA A 25 -22.70 -6.53 -11.73
N THR A 26 -23.38 -7.68 -11.74
CA THR A 26 -24.68 -7.82 -11.07
C THR A 26 -24.51 -7.91 -9.55
N PRO A 27 -25.52 -7.51 -8.74
CA PRO A 27 -25.42 -7.61 -7.27
C PRO A 27 -25.03 -9.00 -6.78
N ASP A 28 -25.59 -10.07 -7.35
CA ASP A 28 -25.25 -11.45 -6.96
C ASP A 28 -23.81 -11.83 -7.35
N LYS A 29 -23.34 -11.38 -8.51
CA LYS A 29 -21.95 -11.62 -8.92
C LYS A 29 -20.98 -10.89 -7.99
N LEU A 30 -21.25 -9.62 -7.68
CA LEU A 30 -20.43 -8.82 -6.77
C LEU A 30 -20.42 -9.44 -5.37
N ARG A 31 -21.58 -9.85 -4.85
CA ARG A 31 -21.72 -10.56 -3.58
C ARG A 31 -20.90 -11.85 -3.53
N ALA A 32 -20.97 -12.66 -4.59
CA ALA A 32 -20.22 -13.91 -4.68
C ALA A 32 -18.70 -13.66 -4.67
N LEU A 33 -18.23 -12.66 -5.43
CA LEU A 33 -16.82 -12.29 -5.47
C LEU A 33 -16.33 -11.71 -4.14
N THR A 34 -17.09 -10.81 -3.52
CA THR A 34 -16.76 -10.26 -2.19
C THR A 34 -16.65 -11.38 -1.16
N ARG A 35 -17.60 -12.31 -1.12
CA ARG A 35 -17.53 -13.48 -0.22
C ARG A 35 -16.27 -14.30 -0.44
N GLN A 36 -15.91 -14.55 -1.70
CA GLN A 36 -14.71 -15.30 -2.04
C GLN A 36 -13.44 -14.56 -1.63
N ASN A 37 -13.34 -13.27 -1.91
CA ASN A 37 -12.20 -12.43 -1.53
C ASN A 37 -12.02 -12.35 0.00
N LEU A 38 -13.10 -12.25 0.77
CA LEU A 38 -13.03 -12.25 2.24
C LEU A 38 -12.59 -13.60 2.80
N ALA A 39 -13.10 -14.70 2.23
CA ALA A 39 -12.63 -16.04 2.58
C ALA A 39 -11.14 -16.23 2.28
N ASP A 40 -10.69 -15.78 1.11
CA ASP A 40 -9.29 -15.83 0.71
C ASP A 40 -8.41 -14.94 1.60
N LEU A 41 -8.85 -13.73 1.94
CA LEU A 41 -8.16 -12.84 2.88
C LEU A 41 -7.94 -13.54 4.22
N ARG A 42 -8.97 -14.19 4.79
CA ARG A 42 -8.85 -14.91 6.06
C ARG A 42 -7.79 -16.01 6.00
N GLU A 43 -7.77 -16.79 4.92
CA GLU A 43 -6.79 -17.86 4.74
C GLU A 43 -5.38 -17.33 4.49
N ILE A 44 -5.24 -16.23 3.76
CA ILE A 44 -3.96 -15.54 3.56
C ILE A 44 -3.41 -15.05 4.90
N LEU A 45 -4.22 -14.41 5.75
CA LEU A 45 -3.77 -13.96 7.06
C LEU A 45 -3.35 -15.13 7.97
N ARG A 46 -4.07 -16.25 7.95
CA ARG A 46 -3.67 -17.47 8.68
C ARG A 46 -2.35 -18.04 8.18
N HIS A 47 -2.17 -18.09 6.86
CA HIS A 47 -0.92 -18.52 6.23
C HIS A 47 0.25 -17.61 6.62
N ASN A 48 0.01 -16.30 6.61
CA ASN A 48 0.99 -15.29 7.01
C ASN A 48 1.41 -15.44 8.47
N LEU A 49 0.45 -15.68 9.38
CA LEU A 49 0.76 -15.93 10.78
C LEU A 49 1.68 -17.15 10.96
N ALA A 50 1.42 -18.23 10.23
CA ALA A 50 2.22 -19.46 10.29
C ALA A 50 3.68 -19.26 9.86
N HIS A 51 3.96 -18.21 9.07
CA HIS A 51 5.31 -17.84 8.62
C HIS A 51 5.87 -16.59 9.32
N GLY A 52 5.13 -15.98 10.25
CA GLY A 52 5.54 -14.76 10.94
C GLY A 52 5.49 -13.48 10.08
N TRP A 53 4.75 -13.48 8.97
CA TRP A 53 4.60 -12.33 8.08
C TRP A 53 3.47 -11.41 8.53
N LEU A 54 3.77 -10.47 9.42
CA LEU A 54 2.75 -9.65 10.09
C LEU A 54 2.37 -8.36 9.36
N LEU A 55 2.79 -8.17 8.10
CA LEU A 55 2.34 -7.08 7.24
C LEU A 55 1.65 -7.66 6.00
N PHE A 56 0.53 -7.06 5.58
CA PHE A 56 -0.12 -7.47 4.33
C PHE A 56 -0.79 -6.27 3.66
N ARG A 57 -0.67 -6.20 2.33
CA ARG A 57 -1.45 -5.24 1.54
C ARG A 57 -2.65 -5.95 0.94
N ILE A 58 -3.83 -5.51 1.32
CA ILE A 58 -5.09 -6.00 0.77
C ILE A 58 -5.23 -5.43 -0.64
N GLY A 59 -5.65 -6.27 -1.58
CA GLY A 59 -5.98 -5.85 -2.92
C GLY A 59 -7.24 -4.99 -2.96
N SER A 60 -7.23 -3.91 -3.73
CA SER A 60 -8.35 -2.96 -3.82
C SER A 60 -9.66 -3.60 -4.28
N SER A 61 -9.61 -4.70 -5.03
CA SER A 61 -10.81 -5.40 -5.49
C SER A 61 -11.41 -6.36 -4.44
N VAL A 62 -10.98 -6.31 -3.17
CA VAL A 62 -11.52 -7.18 -2.08
C VAL A 62 -13.05 -7.06 -1.98
N VAL A 63 -13.58 -5.85 -2.17
CA VAL A 63 -14.99 -5.60 -2.52
C VAL A 63 -15.01 -5.02 -3.95
N PRO A 64 -15.30 -5.82 -4.99
CA PRO A 64 -15.22 -5.34 -6.37
C PRO A 64 -16.15 -4.16 -6.62
N PHE A 65 -15.66 -3.13 -7.31
CA PHE A 65 -16.42 -1.91 -7.64
C PHE A 65 -16.99 -1.15 -6.43
N ALA A 66 -16.47 -1.32 -5.21
CA ALA A 66 -17.04 -0.68 -4.01
C ALA A 66 -17.15 0.84 -4.08
N SER A 67 -16.24 1.52 -4.78
CA SER A 67 -16.25 2.97 -5.02
C SER A 67 -17.08 3.38 -6.25
N HIS A 68 -17.54 2.43 -7.06
CA HIS A 68 -18.25 2.69 -8.32
C HIS A 68 -19.76 2.51 -8.13
N PRO A 69 -20.62 3.38 -8.71
CA PRO A 69 -22.08 3.34 -8.54
C PRO A 69 -22.77 2.06 -9.04
N VAL A 70 -22.05 1.16 -9.72
CA VAL A 70 -22.59 -0.14 -10.13
C VAL A 70 -22.72 -1.11 -8.95
N ASN A 71 -21.87 -0.94 -7.93
CA ASN A 71 -21.97 -1.73 -6.72
C ASN A 71 -22.96 -1.04 -5.77
N THR A 72 -24.13 -1.65 -5.65
CA THR A 72 -25.22 -1.17 -4.78
C THR A 72 -25.32 -1.96 -3.48
N LEU A 73 -24.37 -2.85 -3.21
CA LEU A 73 -24.37 -3.67 -1.99
C LEU A 73 -24.00 -2.81 -0.78
N ASP A 74 -24.79 -2.93 0.29
CA ASP A 74 -24.35 -2.55 1.62
C ASP A 74 -23.43 -3.65 2.16
N TRP A 75 -22.22 -3.70 1.60
CA TRP A 75 -21.25 -4.75 1.90
C TRP A 75 -20.79 -4.73 3.37
N GLN A 76 -20.83 -3.56 4.02
CA GLN A 76 -20.48 -3.45 5.44
C GLN A 76 -21.49 -4.18 6.32
N ALA A 77 -22.78 -3.97 6.07
CA ALA A 77 -23.84 -4.67 6.81
C ALA A 77 -23.91 -6.15 6.41
N GLU A 78 -23.83 -6.44 5.11
CA GLU A 78 -24.00 -7.81 4.59
C GLU A 78 -22.88 -8.75 5.03
N PHE A 79 -21.62 -8.27 5.07
CA PHE A 79 -20.45 -9.07 5.44
C PHE A 79 -19.90 -8.71 6.83
N ARG A 80 -20.71 -8.09 7.69
CA ARG A 80 -20.29 -7.63 9.03
C ARG A 80 -19.60 -8.72 9.84
N HIS A 81 -20.14 -9.93 9.83
CA HIS A 81 -19.59 -11.06 10.57
C HIS A 81 -18.19 -11.45 10.06
N ASP A 82 -18.02 -11.59 8.74
CA ASP A 82 -16.72 -11.91 8.14
C ASP A 82 -15.68 -10.81 8.41
N LEU A 83 -16.08 -9.54 8.29
CA LEU A 83 -15.22 -8.38 8.57
C LEU A 83 -14.78 -8.33 10.04
N ASP A 84 -15.71 -8.59 10.97
CA ASP A 84 -15.42 -8.65 12.41
C ASP A 84 -14.44 -9.79 12.73
N GLU A 85 -14.62 -10.97 12.16
CA GLU A 85 -13.71 -12.12 12.35
C GLU A 85 -12.31 -11.84 11.82
N ILE A 86 -12.21 -11.34 10.58
CA ILE A 86 -10.93 -11.00 9.93
C ILE A 86 -10.22 -9.91 10.73
N GLY A 87 -10.94 -8.87 11.12
CA GLY A 87 -10.41 -7.77 11.91
C GLY A 87 -9.93 -8.22 13.29
N ALA A 88 -10.72 -9.03 13.99
CA ALA A 88 -10.36 -9.57 15.29
C ALA A 88 -9.08 -10.42 15.22
N PHE A 89 -8.99 -11.29 14.20
CA PHE A 89 -7.80 -12.10 13.96
C PHE A 89 -6.56 -11.22 13.70
N ALA A 90 -6.67 -10.23 12.80
CA ALA A 90 -5.56 -9.35 12.48
C ALA A 90 -5.05 -8.58 13.71
N ARG A 91 -5.96 -8.01 14.51
CA ARG A 91 -5.62 -7.28 15.74
C ARG A 91 -5.03 -8.17 16.82
N GLN A 92 -5.59 -9.37 17.01
CA GLN A 92 -5.11 -10.34 18.00
C GLN A 92 -3.65 -10.73 17.76
N HIS A 93 -3.23 -10.76 16.49
CA HIS A 93 -1.90 -11.17 16.07
C HIS A 93 -1.00 -10.00 15.65
N ASP A 94 -1.36 -8.77 16.01
CA ASP A 94 -0.58 -7.56 15.71
C ASP A 94 -0.20 -7.42 14.23
N MET A 95 -1.13 -7.82 13.35
CA MET A 95 -0.96 -7.69 11.91
C MET A 95 -1.27 -6.28 11.46
N ARG A 96 -0.39 -5.72 10.63
CA ARG A 96 -0.57 -4.42 10.00
C ARG A 96 -1.11 -4.60 8.58
N LEU A 97 -2.25 -3.98 8.31
CA LEU A 97 -2.92 -4.07 7.01
C LEU A 97 -2.81 -2.74 6.27
N SER A 98 -2.78 -2.77 4.94
CA SER A 98 -2.73 -1.56 4.13
C SER A 98 -3.44 -1.73 2.79
N PHE A 99 -3.78 -0.62 2.16
CA PHE A 99 -4.16 -0.57 0.76
C PHE A 99 -3.13 0.21 -0.04
N HIS A 100 -3.07 -0.08 -1.33
CA HIS A 100 -2.44 0.79 -2.32
C HIS A 100 -3.36 0.84 -3.54
N PRO A 101 -4.34 1.76 -3.57
CA PRO A 101 -5.19 1.94 -4.74
C PRO A 101 -4.34 2.18 -5.99
N GLY A 102 -4.80 1.63 -7.12
CA GLY A 102 -4.02 1.62 -8.36
C GLY A 102 -3.85 3.02 -8.99
N GLN A 103 -3.13 3.05 -10.11
CA GLN A 103 -2.71 4.24 -10.87
C GLN A 103 -3.82 5.25 -11.25
N TYR A 104 -5.10 4.86 -11.15
CA TYR A 104 -6.23 5.75 -11.44
C TYR A 104 -6.66 6.61 -10.23
N THR A 105 -6.10 6.36 -9.05
CA THR A 105 -6.35 7.13 -7.82
C THR A 105 -5.46 8.37 -7.82
N VAL A 106 -5.86 9.39 -8.60
CA VAL A 106 -5.03 10.58 -8.85
C VAL A 106 -5.66 11.83 -8.24
N LEU A 107 -5.11 12.27 -7.09
CA LEU A 107 -5.62 13.45 -6.38
C LEU A 107 -5.23 14.78 -7.03
N ASN A 108 -4.18 14.83 -7.85
CA ASN A 108 -3.68 16.06 -8.45
C ASN A 108 -4.13 16.34 -9.89
N SER A 109 -5.13 15.57 -10.35
CA SER A 109 -5.71 15.74 -11.67
C SER A 109 -6.34 17.13 -11.83
N PRO A 110 -6.15 17.80 -12.99
CA PRO A 110 -6.89 19.02 -13.29
C PRO A 110 -8.38 18.76 -13.56
N ASP A 111 -8.77 17.51 -13.81
CA ASP A 111 -10.17 17.11 -13.98
C ASP A 111 -10.80 16.77 -12.60
N PRO A 112 -11.80 17.56 -12.14
CA PRO A 112 -12.44 17.33 -10.85
C PRO A 112 -13.19 15.99 -10.78
N GLN A 113 -13.61 15.39 -11.90
CA GLN A 113 -14.25 14.07 -11.91
C GLN A 113 -13.26 12.93 -11.67
N ILE A 114 -11.98 13.10 -12.04
CA ILE A 114 -10.93 12.15 -11.68
C ILE A 114 -10.62 12.28 -10.18
N VAL A 115 -10.49 13.51 -9.68
CA VAL A 115 -10.25 13.75 -8.24
C VAL A 115 -11.38 13.19 -7.38
N ARG A 116 -12.64 13.41 -7.75
CA ARG A 116 -13.80 12.85 -7.04
C ARG A 116 -13.74 11.33 -6.95
N ARG A 117 -13.46 10.64 -8.06
CA ARG A 117 -13.34 9.17 -8.10
C ARG A 117 -12.17 8.66 -7.27
N ALA A 118 -11.05 9.37 -7.27
CA ALA A 118 -9.92 9.04 -6.40
C ALA A 118 -10.29 9.16 -4.92
N ILE A 119 -11.05 10.19 -4.54
CA ILE A 119 -11.56 10.35 -3.17
C ILE A 119 -12.55 9.24 -2.80
N GLU A 120 -13.42 8.82 -3.72
CA GLU A 120 -14.34 7.69 -3.51
C GLU A 120 -13.58 6.38 -3.26
N GLU A 121 -12.51 6.11 -4.02
CA GLU A 121 -11.65 4.93 -3.83
C GLU A 121 -10.90 4.96 -2.49
N ILE A 122 -10.36 6.12 -2.10
CA ILE A 122 -9.71 6.31 -0.79
C ILE A 122 -10.73 6.16 0.35
N THR A 123 -11.94 6.68 0.16
CA THR A 123 -13.03 6.57 1.14
C THR A 123 -13.42 5.12 1.36
N TYR A 124 -13.57 4.35 0.29
CA TYR A 124 -13.80 2.91 0.36
C TYR A 124 -12.66 2.20 1.12
N SER A 125 -11.41 2.46 0.74
CA SER A 125 -10.25 1.82 1.36
C SER A 125 -10.20 2.10 2.87
N ALA A 126 -10.51 3.34 3.28
CA ALA A 126 -10.58 3.72 4.68
C ALA A 126 -11.76 3.04 5.40
N ALA A 127 -12.93 2.99 4.78
CA ALA A 127 -14.12 2.34 5.33
C ALA A 127 -13.91 0.83 5.52
N PHE A 128 -13.15 0.17 4.63
CA PHE A 128 -12.81 -1.24 4.76
C PHE A 128 -11.87 -1.47 5.95
N LEU A 129 -10.83 -0.66 6.12
CA LEU A 129 -9.94 -0.73 7.29
C LEU A 129 -10.69 -0.42 8.60
N ASP A 130 -11.60 0.55 8.58
CA ASP A 130 -12.45 0.87 9.74
C ASP A 130 -13.43 -0.28 10.05
N ALA A 131 -13.99 -0.96 9.05
CA ALA A 131 -14.85 -2.13 9.24
C ALA A 131 -14.10 -3.35 9.78
N LEU A 132 -12.81 -3.49 9.45
CA LEU A 132 -11.90 -4.42 10.11
C LEU A 132 -11.44 -3.96 11.50
N GLY A 133 -11.92 -2.81 11.99
CA GLY A 133 -11.54 -2.24 13.28
C GLY A 133 -10.05 -1.88 13.41
N MET A 134 -9.35 -1.66 12.29
CA MET A 134 -7.92 -1.36 12.32
C MET A 134 -7.65 0.06 12.82
N ASP A 135 -6.53 0.25 13.52
CA ASP A 135 -6.08 1.57 13.97
C ASP A 135 -5.47 2.40 12.82
N THR A 136 -5.02 3.62 13.13
CA THR A 136 -4.41 4.55 12.17
C THR A 136 -3.05 4.12 11.65
N ALA A 137 -2.40 3.09 12.23
CA ALA A 137 -1.17 2.54 11.67
C ALA A 137 -1.42 1.78 10.36
N SER A 138 -2.66 1.36 10.10
CA SER A 138 -3.07 0.80 8.81
C SER A 138 -3.29 1.91 7.78
N LYS A 139 -2.42 1.93 6.77
CA LYS A 139 -2.28 3.04 5.81
C LYS A 139 -2.84 2.74 4.41
N ILE A 140 -3.19 3.81 3.71
CA ILE A 140 -3.56 3.82 2.29
C ILE A 140 -2.43 4.55 1.58
N VAL A 141 -1.66 3.81 0.79
CA VAL A 141 -0.52 4.33 0.03
C VAL A 141 -1.01 4.83 -1.32
N ILE A 142 -0.60 6.04 -1.72
CA ILE A 142 -0.86 6.59 -3.06
C ILE A 142 0.40 7.27 -3.62
N HIS A 143 0.54 7.26 -4.93
CA HIS A 143 1.50 8.14 -5.60
C HIS A 143 0.97 9.57 -5.71
N LEU A 144 1.86 10.50 -6.00
CA LEU A 144 1.53 11.92 -6.16
C LEU A 144 0.76 12.23 -7.47
N GLY A 145 0.70 11.30 -8.42
CA GLY A 145 -0.15 11.38 -9.60
C GLY A 145 0.59 11.78 -10.88
N GLY A 146 -0.01 12.66 -11.70
CA GLY A 146 0.58 13.09 -12.98
C GLY A 146 1.19 14.50 -12.92
N THR A 147 2.22 14.77 -13.74
CA THR A 147 2.83 16.12 -13.81
C THR A 147 2.00 17.13 -14.59
N TYR A 148 1.14 16.66 -15.50
CA TYR A 148 0.29 17.47 -16.39
C TYR A 148 1.03 18.62 -17.07
N GLY A 149 2.28 18.37 -17.48
CA GLY A 149 3.14 19.36 -18.16
C GLY A 149 3.73 20.45 -17.26
N HIS A 150 3.34 20.55 -15.98
CA HIS A 150 3.86 21.55 -15.05
C HIS A 150 3.92 21.03 -13.61
N LYS A 151 5.02 20.35 -13.27
CA LYS A 151 5.22 19.64 -12.00
C LYS A 151 4.97 20.51 -10.74
N PRO A 152 5.47 21.76 -10.62
CA PRO A 152 5.18 22.58 -9.43
C PRO A 152 3.68 22.87 -9.23
N ALA A 153 2.94 23.06 -10.33
CA ALA A 153 1.49 23.31 -10.25
C ALA A 153 0.73 22.02 -9.90
N ALA A 154 1.20 20.87 -10.38
CA ALA A 154 0.64 19.57 -10.01
C ALA A 154 0.86 19.24 -8.52
N LEU A 155 2.02 19.55 -7.95
CA LEU A 155 2.26 19.42 -6.51
C LEU A 155 1.37 20.35 -5.69
N ALA A 156 1.22 21.61 -6.10
CA ALA A 156 0.33 22.56 -5.44
C ALA A 156 -1.12 22.06 -5.41
N ARG A 157 -1.64 21.56 -6.55
CA ARG A 157 -2.98 20.95 -6.61
C ARG A 157 -3.12 19.76 -5.66
N PHE A 158 -2.11 18.88 -5.59
CA PHE A 158 -2.14 17.76 -4.66
C PHE A 158 -2.31 18.24 -3.21
N VAL A 159 -1.51 19.24 -2.80
CA VAL A 159 -1.57 19.83 -1.45
C VAL A 159 -2.95 20.44 -1.18
N GLU A 160 -3.48 21.24 -2.12
CA GLU A 160 -4.81 21.84 -2.01
C GLU A 160 -5.90 20.78 -1.80
N ILE A 161 -5.93 19.75 -2.66
CA ILE A 161 -6.91 18.66 -2.54
C ILE A 161 -6.77 17.93 -1.21
N VAL A 162 -5.55 17.56 -0.80
CA VAL A 162 -5.33 16.87 0.48
C VAL A 162 -5.83 17.73 1.64
N GLN A 163 -5.60 19.04 1.63
CA GLN A 163 -6.08 19.93 2.70
C GLN A 163 -7.61 20.00 2.79
N THR A 164 -8.33 19.72 1.70
CA THR A 164 -9.80 19.61 1.73
C THR A 164 -10.32 18.27 2.28
N LEU A 165 -9.49 17.24 2.36
CA LEU A 165 -9.93 15.91 2.80
C LEU A 165 -10.30 15.91 4.30
N PRO A 166 -11.39 15.23 4.68
CA PRO A 166 -11.75 15.09 6.08
C PRO A 166 -10.64 14.37 6.84
N HIS A 167 -10.47 14.72 8.12
CA HIS A 167 -9.44 14.16 8.99
C HIS A 167 -9.48 12.62 9.03
N SER A 168 -10.67 12.03 8.94
CA SER A 168 -10.85 10.58 8.92
C SER A 168 -10.17 9.85 7.76
N LEU A 169 -10.02 10.52 6.61
CA LEU A 169 -9.28 9.98 5.48
C LEU A 169 -7.80 10.34 5.58
N ARG A 170 -7.48 11.61 5.92
CA ARG A 170 -6.09 12.09 6.00
C ARG A 170 -5.24 11.28 6.98
N ARG A 171 -5.79 10.88 8.13
CA ARG A 171 -5.08 10.08 9.14
C ARG A 171 -4.57 8.73 8.63
N ARG A 172 -5.12 8.20 7.53
CA ARG A 172 -4.72 6.92 6.91
C ARG A 172 -3.85 7.11 5.67
N LEU A 173 -3.81 8.29 5.08
CA LEU A 173 -3.17 8.52 3.80
C LEU A 173 -1.66 8.68 3.96
N VAL A 174 -0.89 8.02 3.10
CA VAL A 174 0.56 8.20 2.98
C VAL A 174 0.93 8.30 1.51
N ILE A 175 2.02 9.01 1.21
CA ILE A 175 2.48 9.26 -0.15
C ILE A 175 3.77 8.53 -0.44
N GLU A 176 3.94 8.09 -1.68
CA GLU A 176 5.10 7.32 -2.12
C GLU A 176 5.81 8.00 -3.31
N ASN A 177 7.14 7.96 -3.31
CA ASN A 177 7.94 8.37 -4.48
C ASN A 177 7.75 7.38 -5.63
N ASP A 178 7.86 7.85 -6.87
CA ASP A 178 7.68 7.03 -8.07
C ASP A 178 8.88 7.11 -9.01
N GLU A 179 8.94 6.19 -9.96
CA GLU A 179 10.08 5.94 -10.83
C GLU A 179 10.23 6.94 -11.99
N ARG A 180 9.34 7.93 -12.13
CA ARG A 180 9.29 8.82 -13.32
C ARG A 180 9.10 10.30 -13.01
N SER A 181 8.14 10.62 -12.17
CA SER A 181 7.53 11.93 -12.01
C SER A 181 7.95 12.59 -10.71
N TYR A 182 7.82 11.87 -9.59
CA TYR A 182 8.00 12.44 -8.26
C TYR A 182 9.04 11.68 -7.43
N THR A 183 10.11 12.40 -7.11
CA THR A 183 11.26 11.93 -6.32
C THR A 183 10.93 11.94 -4.83
N PRO A 184 11.76 11.34 -3.96
CA PRO A 184 11.58 11.48 -2.51
C PRO A 184 11.59 12.93 -2.03
N ALA A 185 12.37 13.81 -2.67
CA ALA A 185 12.39 15.23 -2.36
C ALA A 185 11.04 15.91 -2.62
N ASP A 186 10.33 15.51 -3.68
CA ASP A 186 8.98 16.00 -3.98
C ASP A 186 7.95 15.48 -2.97
N ALA A 187 8.05 14.20 -2.60
CA ALA A 187 7.20 13.62 -1.57
C ALA A 187 7.39 14.31 -0.21
N LEU A 188 8.65 14.57 0.18
CA LEU A 188 8.97 15.34 1.39
C LEU A 188 8.42 16.77 1.33
N TRP A 189 8.52 17.44 0.17
CA TRP A 189 7.94 18.76 -0.02
C TRP A 189 6.43 18.78 0.21
N VAL A 190 5.71 17.75 -0.25
CA VAL A 190 4.26 17.59 0.00
C VAL A 190 4.00 17.27 1.47
N SER A 191 4.77 16.37 2.07
CA SER A 191 4.67 16.00 3.49
C SER A 191 4.78 17.23 4.39
N GLU A 192 5.76 18.11 4.17
CA GLU A 192 5.95 19.35 4.94
C GLU A 192 4.72 20.27 4.95
N ARG A 193 3.89 20.21 3.91
CA ARG A 193 2.72 21.10 3.72
C ARG A 193 1.39 20.45 4.10
N THR A 194 1.36 19.14 4.19
CA THR A 194 0.13 18.36 4.41
C THR A 194 0.16 17.55 5.70
N GLY A 195 1.35 17.28 6.23
CA GLY A 195 1.58 16.39 7.36
C GLY A 195 1.43 14.90 7.02
N LEU A 196 1.31 14.52 5.75
CA LEU A 196 1.19 13.12 5.33
C LEU A 196 2.54 12.40 5.42
N PRO A 197 2.62 11.21 6.04
CA PRO A 197 3.83 10.41 6.03
C PRO A 197 4.26 9.99 4.62
N VAL A 198 5.57 9.80 4.44
CA VAL A 198 6.17 9.35 3.18
C VAL A 198 6.58 7.89 3.29
N VAL A 199 6.09 7.05 2.39
CA VAL A 199 6.63 5.71 2.12
C VAL A 199 7.79 5.88 1.14
N PHE A 200 8.95 5.34 1.50
CA PHE A 200 10.09 5.29 0.59
C PHE A 200 10.12 3.96 -0.14
N ASP A 201 10.16 4.02 -1.47
CA ASP A 201 10.40 2.88 -2.35
C ASP A 201 11.81 2.96 -2.93
N ASN A 202 12.60 1.91 -2.72
CA ASN A 202 14.00 1.86 -3.12
C ASN A 202 14.19 1.75 -4.64
N LEU A 203 13.34 1.00 -5.34
CA LEU A 203 13.47 0.76 -6.77
C LEU A 203 13.01 1.99 -7.55
N HIS A 204 11.95 2.65 -7.10
CA HIS A 204 11.55 3.96 -7.60
C HIS A 204 12.64 5.01 -7.39
N TYR A 205 13.29 5.01 -6.22
CA TYR A 205 14.44 5.90 -5.98
C TYR A 205 15.61 5.58 -6.91
N ALA A 206 15.96 4.31 -7.11
CA ALA A 206 17.05 3.93 -8.01
C ALA A 206 16.80 4.41 -9.45
N ALA A 207 15.55 4.37 -9.90
CA ALA A 207 15.13 4.87 -11.22
C ALA A 207 15.03 6.40 -11.29
N ASN A 208 14.63 7.05 -10.21
CA ASN A 208 14.35 8.48 -10.14
C ASN A 208 14.81 9.08 -8.80
N PRO A 209 16.13 9.17 -8.58
CA PRO A 209 16.66 9.53 -7.27
C PRO A 209 16.38 11.00 -6.92
N GLY A 210 16.33 11.85 -7.94
CA GLY A 210 16.19 13.29 -7.75
C GLY A 210 17.38 13.92 -7.02
N PRO A 211 17.19 15.13 -6.48
CA PRO A 211 18.20 15.80 -5.69
C PRO A 211 18.21 15.31 -4.23
N GLY A 212 19.38 15.37 -3.60
CA GLY A 212 19.58 15.07 -2.18
C GLY A 212 20.37 13.79 -1.94
N ALA A 213 21.15 13.78 -0.86
CA ALA A 213 21.86 12.57 -0.43
C ALA A 213 20.84 11.56 0.13
N LEU A 214 21.03 10.28 -0.19
CA LEU A 214 20.12 9.21 0.26
C LEU A 214 19.94 9.21 1.77
N GLN A 215 21.02 9.35 2.54
CA GLN A 215 20.97 9.35 4.01
C GLN A 215 20.05 10.47 4.53
N ASP A 216 20.24 11.70 4.06
CA ASP A 216 19.42 12.86 4.45
C ASP A 216 17.94 12.68 4.06
N LEU A 217 17.68 12.10 2.88
CA LEU A 217 16.33 11.81 2.42
C LEU A 217 15.66 10.78 3.34
N LEU A 218 16.36 9.70 3.69
CA LEU A 218 15.84 8.64 4.55
C LEU A 218 15.55 9.13 5.97
N GLU A 219 16.45 9.91 6.57
CA GLU A 219 16.24 10.50 7.89
C GLU A 219 15.00 11.39 7.92
N ARG A 220 14.83 12.25 6.90
CA ARG A 220 13.64 13.10 6.76
C ARG A 220 12.38 12.29 6.54
N VAL A 221 12.42 11.24 5.72
CA VAL A 221 11.29 10.34 5.48
C VAL A 221 10.85 9.68 6.78
N PHE A 222 11.77 9.08 7.53
CA PHE A 222 11.45 8.44 8.81
C PHE A 222 10.84 9.42 9.80
N ALA A 223 11.32 10.66 9.83
CA ALA A 223 10.77 11.73 10.65
C ALA A 223 9.35 12.18 10.25
N THR A 224 8.84 11.81 9.07
CA THR A 224 7.44 12.12 8.68
C THR A 224 6.41 11.24 9.40
N TRP A 225 6.83 10.09 9.95
CA TRP A 225 5.97 9.14 10.64
C TRP A 225 5.88 9.48 12.13
N LYS A 226 4.67 9.67 12.64
CA LYS A 226 4.39 9.95 14.05
C LYS A 226 3.99 8.68 14.77
N ALA A 227 3.93 8.73 16.10
CA ALA A 227 3.52 7.60 16.94
C ALA A 227 2.15 7.02 16.53
N GLU A 228 1.20 7.87 16.16
CA GLU A 228 -0.14 7.47 15.68
C GLU A 228 -0.14 6.78 14.31
N ASP A 229 0.93 6.91 13.53
CA ASP A 229 1.11 6.27 12.23
C ASP A 229 1.72 4.85 12.34
N GLY A 230 2.19 4.49 13.53
CA GLY A 230 3.01 3.30 13.77
C GLY A 230 4.43 3.44 13.20
N PRO A 231 5.20 2.34 13.14
CA PRO A 231 6.52 2.35 12.53
C PRO A 231 6.46 2.85 11.07
N PRO A 232 7.51 3.53 10.56
CA PRO A 232 7.65 3.79 9.14
C PRO A 232 7.38 2.56 8.30
N LYS A 233 6.62 2.72 7.22
CA LYS A 233 6.45 1.68 6.21
C LYS A 233 7.34 2.00 5.02
N VAL A 234 8.12 1.03 4.57
CA VAL A 234 8.99 1.15 3.38
C VAL A 234 8.69 0.04 2.39
N HIS A 235 8.94 0.31 1.12
CA HIS A 235 8.82 -0.66 0.04
C HIS A 235 10.21 -1.06 -0.44
N PHE A 236 10.40 -2.37 -0.61
CA PHE A 236 11.60 -2.93 -1.19
C PHE A 236 11.27 -3.77 -2.41
N SER A 237 11.99 -3.54 -3.49
CA SER A 237 11.99 -4.36 -4.69
C SER A 237 13.37 -4.35 -5.35
N SER A 238 13.64 -5.38 -6.15
CA SER A 238 14.81 -5.45 -7.04
C SER A 238 14.40 -5.26 -8.49
N GLN A 239 15.31 -4.72 -9.29
CA GLN A 239 15.11 -4.52 -10.72
C GLN A 239 15.07 -5.87 -11.46
N ALA A 240 14.06 -6.07 -12.32
CA ALA A 240 14.03 -7.22 -13.23
C ALA A 240 15.19 -7.12 -14.25
N LEU A 241 16.01 -8.17 -14.37
CA LEU A 241 17.22 -8.23 -15.21
C LEU A 241 17.00 -7.77 -16.65
N ASP A 242 15.92 -8.24 -17.29
CA ASP A 242 15.55 -7.89 -18.67
C ASP A 242 14.33 -6.95 -18.75
N GLY A 243 13.98 -6.33 -17.63
CA GLY A 243 12.86 -5.41 -17.52
C GLY A 243 13.20 -3.99 -17.95
N ARG A 244 12.16 -3.18 -18.19
CA ARG A 244 12.34 -1.72 -18.19
C ARG A 244 12.75 -1.26 -16.79
N ILE A 245 13.48 -0.15 -16.70
CA ILE A 245 13.82 0.49 -15.43
C ILE A 245 12.52 0.71 -14.63
N GLY A 246 12.54 0.30 -13.36
CA GLY A 246 11.39 0.33 -12.45
C GLY A 246 10.53 -0.94 -12.47
N ASN A 247 10.79 -1.90 -13.37
CA ASN A 247 10.05 -3.17 -13.35
C ASN A 247 10.55 -4.06 -12.21
N HIS A 248 9.61 -4.54 -11.40
CA HIS A 248 9.92 -5.44 -10.29
C HIS A 248 10.35 -6.81 -10.81
N ALA A 249 11.39 -7.36 -10.19
CA ALA A 249 11.82 -8.74 -10.39
C ALA A 249 10.78 -9.74 -9.86
N ASP A 250 10.91 -11.00 -10.29
CA ASP A 250 10.10 -12.09 -9.73
C ASP A 250 10.47 -12.36 -8.28
N TYR A 251 11.77 -12.32 -7.98
CA TYR A 251 12.38 -12.48 -6.67
C TYR A 251 13.26 -11.27 -6.35
N ALA A 252 13.32 -10.87 -5.09
CA ALA A 252 14.30 -9.89 -4.64
C ALA A 252 15.71 -10.49 -4.71
N ASP A 253 16.68 -9.64 -5.04
CA ASP A 253 18.10 -9.99 -4.94
C ASP A 253 18.51 -10.04 -3.45
N PRO A 254 18.99 -11.19 -2.94
CA PRO A 254 19.33 -11.35 -1.52
C PRO A 254 20.48 -10.45 -1.06
N ASP A 255 21.46 -10.19 -1.92
CA ASP A 255 22.62 -9.37 -1.58
C ASP A 255 22.25 -7.88 -1.59
N GLU A 256 21.48 -7.43 -2.59
CA GLU A 256 20.87 -6.09 -2.58
C GLU A 256 20.04 -5.87 -1.32
N PHE A 257 19.20 -6.85 -0.96
CA PHE A 257 18.37 -6.78 0.23
C PHE A 257 19.20 -6.69 1.51
N ARG A 258 20.29 -7.45 1.62
CA ARG A 258 21.18 -7.43 2.79
C ARG A 258 21.86 -6.08 2.98
N GLU A 259 22.40 -5.51 1.91
CA GLU A 259 23.02 -4.18 1.95
C GLU A 259 21.99 -3.09 2.28
N TRP A 260 20.81 -3.18 1.67
CA TRP A 260 19.69 -2.30 1.96
C TRP A 260 19.26 -2.39 3.43
N LEU A 261 19.06 -3.59 3.95
CA LEU A 261 18.60 -3.82 5.33
C LEU A 261 19.61 -3.30 6.35
N ALA A 262 20.91 -3.53 6.12
CA ALA A 262 21.98 -3.03 6.98
C ALA A 262 22.00 -1.49 7.08
N ARG A 263 21.61 -0.78 6.01
CA ARG A 263 21.50 0.68 6.03
C ARG A 263 20.21 1.14 6.71
N TRP A 264 19.07 0.54 6.38
CA TRP A 264 17.78 0.99 6.90
C TRP A 264 17.64 0.78 8.42
N THR A 265 18.22 -0.29 8.95
CA THR A 265 18.19 -0.58 10.40
C THR A 265 18.96 0.43 11.24
N GLN A 266 19.84 1.25 10.64
CA GLN A 266 20.50 2.36 11.33
C GLN A 266 19.56 3.55 11.58
N LEU A 267 18.43 3.63 10.86
CA LEU A 267 17.44 4.70 11.00
C LEU A 267 16.41 4.44 12.10
N GLY A 268 16.33 3.18 12.56
CA GLY A 268 15.38 2.73 13.60
C GLY A 268 14.47 1.61 13.12
N ASN A 269 13.36 1.42 13.85
CA ASN A 269 12.38 0.39 13.54
C ASN A 269 11.47 0.81 12.38
N PHE A 270 11.19 -0.11 11.45
CA PHE A 270 10.26 0.07 10.36
C PHE A 270 9.53 -1.25 10.05
N ASP A 271 8.50 -1.18 9.22
CA ASP A 271 7.82 -2.32 8.61
C ASP A 271 8.08 -2.33 7.09
N LEU A 272 8.27 -3.52 6.54
CA LEU A 272 8.76 -3.74 5.18
C LEU A 272 7.72 -4.42 4.30
N MET A 273 7.33 -3.78 3.21
CA MET A 273 6.58 -4.42 2.13
C MET A 273 7.54 -4.86 1.03
N LEU A 274 7.61 -6.17 0.78
CA LEU A 274 8.34 -6.76 -0.34
C LEU A 274 7.46 -6.72 -1.60
N GLU A 275 7.87 -5.95 -2.61
CA GLU A 275 7.13 -5.78 -3.85
C GLU A 275 7.68 -6.63 -4.99
N ALA A 276 7.74 -7.94 -4.83
CA ALA A 276 8.14 -8.85 -5.91
C ALA A 276 6.92 -9.40 -6.69
N LYS A 277 7.13 -9.91 -7.92
CA LYS A 277 6.03 -10.56 -8.68
C LYS A 277 5.66 -11.93 -8.14
N ALA A 278 6.60 -12.69 -7.56
CA ALA A 278 6.36 -14.00 -6.95
C ALA A 278 5.75 -13.90 -5.53
N LYS A 279 5.56 -12.68 -4.99
CA LYS A 279 4.82 -12.44 -3.74
C LYS A 279 5.44 -13.16 -2.53
N ASP A 280 4.66 -13.96 -1.84
CA ASP A 280 5.06 -14.78 -0.69
C ASP A 280 6.10 -15.85 -1.03
N GLU A 281 6.18 -16.34 -2.28
CA GLU A 281 7.28 -17.21 -2.70
C GLU A 281 8.63 -16.47 -2.62
N ALA A 282 8.66 -15.22 -3.08
CA ALA A 282 9.85 -14.37 -2.96
C ALA A 282 10.18 -14.05 -1.51
N LEU A 283 9.16 -13.81 -0.69
CA LEU A 283 9.34 -13.55 0.74
C LEU A 283 9.89 -14.78 1.47
N LEU A 284 9.39 -15.97 1.15
CA LEU A 284 9.89 -17.23 1.70
C LEU A 284 11.35 -17.47 1.30
N ALA A 285 11.69 -17.28 0.03
CA ALA A 285 13.07 -17.39 -0.44
C ALA A 285 14.00 -16.41 0.29
N LEU A 286 13.59 -15.14 0.39
CA LEU A 286 14.37 -14.09 1.03
C LEU A 286 14.62 -14.36 2.52
N THR A 287 13.60 -14.84 3.24
CA THR A 287 13.68 -15.12 4.68
C THR A 287 14.41 -16.42 5.00
N ALA A 288 14.48 -17.38 4.06
CA ALA A 288 15.26 -18.61 4.22
C ALA A 288 16.77 -18.35 4.13
N GLU A 289 17.19 -17.47 3.21
CA GLU A 289 18.61 -17.13 3.02
C GLU A 289 19.11 -16.12 4.06
N HIS A 290 18.22 -15.23 4.51
CA HIS A 290 18.51 -14.21 5.50
C HIS A 290 17.43 -14.22 6.58
N PRO A 291 17.63 -14.96 7.69
CA PRO A 291 16.75 -14.85 8.84
C PRO A 291 16.74 -13.39 9.28
N ILE A 292 15.61 -12.72 9.07
CA ILE A 292 15.43 -11.35 9.51
C ILE A 292 15.57 -11.37 11.03
N PRO A 293 16.47 -10.56 11.62
CA PRO A 293 16.64 -10.55 13.06
C PRO A 293 15.30 -10.33 13.74
N ALA A 294 14.91 -11.25 14.62
CA ALA A 294 13.84 -10.99 15.57
C ALA A 294 14.35 -9.89 16.50
N TYR A 295 13.88 -8.66 16.26
CA TYR A 295 14.10 -7.53 17.16
C TYR A 295 13.19 -7.66 18.37
#